data_AF-A0A1G6Q3L3-F1
#
_entry.id   AF-A0A1G6Q3L3-F1
#
_cell.length_a   1.000
_cell.length_b   1.000
_cell.length_c   1.000
_cell.angle_alpha   90.00
_cell.angle_beta   90.00
_cell.angle_gamma   90.00
#
_symmetry.space_group_name_H-M   'P 1'
#
loop_
_entity.id
_entity.type
_entity.pdbx_description
1 polymer ?
#
loop_
_entity_poly.entity_id
_entity_poly.type
_entity_poly.pdbx_seq_one_letter_code
_entity_poly.pdbx_strand_id
1 'polypeptide(L)'
;MRRCTQILAVVFLFWASVCSAEELDVQKALRAKQFDTIEKVLRMKEAGFEQGKLNEYDLVDAFKPFYQQEDVFSNEMTEWTKQRPNSYVAHLARGTYYRKLGEFRRGTRYMQETPAANVRFMQEQFEIAKKDLYKALDLNPRSYLAILNLLNITLRQGDYEQADELLRRGNKLYPRNILMRGRYMVHLQPRWGGSYEAMDAFVRKSRVDGVPDTDLNLLVAIKLEDIGFTSEEHGDFDSARKNYLKALALSSDTDRRFVPVHILHAADWCSRYC
;
A
#
# COMPACT_ATOMS: atom_id res chain seq x y z
N MET A 1 -33.54 -25.26 69.42
CA MET A 1 -32.11 -25.00 69.10
C MET A 1 -31.83 -25.55 67.71
N ARG A 2 -31.75 -24.66 66.71
CA ARG A 2 -31.59 -24.99 65.29
C ARG A 2 -30.14 -25.36 64.98
N ARG A 3 -29.91 -26.48 64.29
CA ARG A 3 -28.61 -26.88 63.74
C ARG A 3 -28.45 -26.32 62.32
N CYS A 4 -27.33 -25.67 62.08
CA CYS A 4 -26.84 -25.23 60.77
C CYS A 4 -26.68 -26.41 59.81
N THR A 5 -27.14 -26.25 58.58
CA THR A 5 -26.75 -27.09 57.44
C THR A 5 -26.14 -26.17 56.40
N GLN A 6 -24.84 -26.32 56.13
CA GLN A 6 -24.14 -25.64 55.05
C GLN A 6 -24.57 -26.24 53.71
N ILE A 7 -24.92 -25.38 52.74
CA ILE A 7 -25.07 -25.75 51.33
C ILE A 7 -23.91 -25.10 50.59
N LEU A 8 -22.97 -25.92 50.09
CA LEU A 8 -21.94 -25.51 49.14
C LEU A 8 -22.59 -25.21 47.79
N ALA A 9 -22.51 -23.97 47.33
CA ALA A 9 -22.83 -23.60 45.96
C ALA A 9 -21.60 -23.82 45.07
N VAL A 10 -21.67 -24.81 44.18
CA VAL A 10 -20.65 -25.02 43.12
C VAL A 10 -20.97 -24.07 41.98
N VAL A 11 -20.19 -23.01 41.83
CA VAL A 11 -20.25 -22.09 40.69
C VAL A 11 -19.41 -22.68 39.56
N PHE A 12 -20.06 -23.22 38.53
CA PHE A 12 -19.42 -23.55 37.26
C PHE A 12 -19.19 -22.27 36.46
N LEU A 13 -17.97 -21.73 36.52
CA LEU A 13 -17.51 -20.70 35.59
C LEU A 13 -17.22 -21.37 34.24
N PHE A 14 -18.17 -21.28 33.31
CA PHE A 14 -17.92 -21.55 31.90
C PHE A 14 -16.95 -20.49 31.36
N TRP A 15 -15.67 -20.83 31.31
CA TRP A 15 -14.70 -20.12 30.47
C TRP A 15 -15.08 -20.40 29.02
N ALA A 16 -15.81 -19.48 28.40
CA ALA A 16 -15.87 -19.41 26.95
C ALA A 16 -14.46 -19.07 26.46
N SER A 17 -13.71 -20.08 26.03
CA SER A 17 -12.50 -19.88 25.27
C SER A 17 -12.85 -19.03 24.05
N VAL A 18 -12.45 -17.76 24.09
CA VAL A 18 -12.39 -16.91 22.90
C VAL A 18 -11.30 -17.54 22.04
N CYS A 19 -11.71 -18.49 21.20
CA CYS A 19 -10.86 -19.04 20.17
C CYS A 19 -10.65 -17.90 19.17
N SER A 20 -9.58 -17.12 19.32
CA SER A 20 -9.14 -16.23 18.26
C SER A 20 -8.81 -17.15 17.09
N ALA A 21 -9.61 -17.11 16.02
CA ALA A 21 -9.26 -17.80 14.80
C ALA A 21 -7.86 -17.29 14.39
N GLU A 22 -6.88 -18.19 14.35
CA GLU A 22 -5.52 -17.88 13.93
C GLU A 22 -5.59 -17.24 12.53
N GLU A 23 -5.01 -16.05 12.36
CA GLU A 23 -5.01 -15.39 11.05
C GLU A 23 -4.19 -16.25 10.07
N LEU A 24 -4.72 -16.44 8.85
CA LEU A 24 -4.11 -17.32 7.86
C LEU A 24 -2.69 -16.84 7.50
N ASP A 25 -1.69 -17.70 7.69
CA ASP A 25 -0.38 -17.51 7.05
C ASP A 25 -0.49 -17.79 5.54
N VAL A 26 -0.65 -16.72 4.77
CA VAL A 26 -0.81 -16.76 3.32
C VAL A 26 0.41 -17.37 2.62
N GLN A 27 1.63 -17.16 3.12
CA GLN A 27 2.83 -17.70 2.47
C GLN A 27 2.91 -19.22 2.66
N LYS A 28 2.66 -19.70 3.88
CA LYS A 28 2.60 -21.13 4.18
C LYS A 28 1.47 -21.81 3.39
N ALA A 29 0.29 -21.19 3.32
CA ALA A 29 -0.83 -21.69 2.54
C ALA A 29 -0.50 -21.75 1.04
N LEU A 30 0.23 -20.74 0.51
CA LEU A 30 0.63 -20.68 -0.89
C LEU A 30 1.60 -21.82 -1.23
N ARG A 31 2.61 -22.05 -0.38
CA ARG A 31 3.54 -23.19 -0.50
C ARG A 31 2.82 -24.53 -0.47
N ALA A 32 1.81 -24.65 0.39
CA ALA A 32 0.96 -25.83 0.49
C ALA A 32 -0.11 -25.91 -0.63
N LYS A 33 -0.11 -24.97 -1.59
CA LYS A 33 -1.08 -24.87 -2.69
C LYS A 33 -2.54 -24.85 -2.21
N GLN A 34 -2.80 -24.31 -1.03
CA GLN A 34 -4.13 -24.16 -0.44
C GLN A 34 -4.87 -22.96 -1.05
N PHE A 35 -4.98 -22.95 -2.38
CA PHE A 35 -5.47 -21.80 -3.15
C PHE A 35 -6.90 -21.40 -2.75
N ASP A 36 -7.80 -22.36 -2.52
CA ASP A 36 -9.18 -22.07 -2.14
C ASP A 36 -9.27 -21.35 -0.78
N THR A 37 -8.39 -21.68 0.17
CA THR A 37 -8.30 -21.01 1.47
C THR A 37 -7.81 -19.56 1.31
N ILE A 38 -6.76 -19.36 0.50
CA ILE A 38 -6.22 -18.03 0.21
C ILE A 38 -7.27 -17.17 -0.51
N GLU A 39 -7.93 -17.72 -1.53
CA GLU A 39 -9.00 -17.03 -2.27
C GLU A 39 -10.09 -16.54 -1.32
N LYS A 40 -10.56 -17.41 -0.43
CA LYS A 40 -11.62 -17.07 0.53
C LYS A 40 -11.21 -15.89 1.41
N VAL A 41 -10.01 -15.92 1.99
CA VAL A 41 -9.52 -14.85 2.87
C VAL A 41 -9.37 -13.53 2.12
N LEU A 42 -8.70 -13.54 0.97
CA LEU A 42 -8.45 -12.32 0.22
C LEU A 42 -9.72 -11.71 -0.36
N ARG A 43 -10.66 -12.52 -0.86
CA ARG A 43 -11.98 -12.04 -1.32
C ARG A 43 -12.79 -11.42 -0.19
N MET A 44 -12.71 -11.96 1.03
CA MET A 44 -13.35 -11.34 2.20
C MET A 44 -12.74 -9.97 2.54
N LYS A 45 -11.41 -9.81 2.40
CA LYS A 45 -10.74 -8.51 2.60
C LYS A 45 -11.12 -7.51 1.50
N GLU A 46 -11.11 -7.89 0.23
CA GLU A 46 -11.57 -7.04 -0.89
C GLU A 46 -13.04 -6.62 -0.68
N ALA A 47 -13.94 -7.57 -0.38
CA ALA A 47 -15.36 -7.28 -0.14
C ALA A 47 -15.57 -6.40 1.11
N GLY A 48 -14.79 -6.61 2.17
CA GLY A 48 -14.81 -5.76 3.36
C GLY A 48 -14.42 -4.32 3.04
N PHE A 49 -13.39 -4.12 2.22
CA PHE A 49 -13.00 -2.80 1.74
C PHE A 49 -14.08 -2.16 0.85
N GLU A 50 -14.63 -2.91 -0.12
CA GLU A 50 -15.70 -2.41 -0.99
C GLU A 50 -16.97 -2.01 -0.23
N GLN A 51 -17.24 -2.66 0.91
CA GLN A 51 -18.35 -2.33 1.81
C GLN A 51 -18.02 -1.22 2.81
N GLY A 52 -16.80 -0.67 2.79
CA GLY A 52 -16.34 0.37 3.73
C GLY A 52 -16.08 -0.14 5.15
N LYS A 53 -16.01 -1.47 5.36
CA LYS A 53 -15.69 -2.11 6.65
C LYS A 53 -14.19 -2.15 6.91
N LEU A 54 -13.39 -2.12 5.85
CA LEU A 54 -11.93 -2.08 5.88
C LEU A 54 -11.46 -0.82 5.15
N ASN A 55 -10.32 -0.28 5.57
CA ASN A 55 -9.70 0.84 4.88
C ASN A 55 -8.65 0.35 3.85
N GLU A 56 -8.07 1.28 3.10
CA GLU A 56 -7.07 0.97 2.07
C GLU A 56 -5.84 0.23 2.63
N TYR A 57 -5.45 0.53 3.88
CA TYR A 57 -4.28 -0.07 4.52
C TYR A 57 -4.52 -1.52 4.89
N ASP A 58 -5.69 -1.84 5.45
CA ASP A 58 -6.07 -3.22 5.79
C ASP A 58 -6.11 -4.11 4.54
N LEU A 59 -6.55 -3.53 3.42
CA LEU A 59 -6.57 -4.21 2.14
C LEU A 59 -5.15 -4.44 1.60
N VAL A 60 -4.29 -3.41 1.62
CA VAL A 60 -2.87 -3.56 1.20
C VAL A 60 -2.15 -4.58 2.08
N ASP A 61 -2.39 -4.56 3.39
CA ASP A 61 -1.78 -5.48 4.35
C ASP A 61 -2.12 -6.95 4.04
N ALA A 62 -3.36 -7.23 3.63
CA ALA A 62 -3.76 -8.58 3.24
C ALA A 62 -2.93 -9.14 2.07
N PHE A 63 -2.35 -8.28 1.23
CA PHE A 63 -1.51 -8.68 0.09
C PHE A 63 0.00 -8.52 0.33
N LYS A 64 0.42 -7.92 1.46
CA LYS A 64 1.84 -7.82 1.86
C LYS A 64 2.57 -9.17 1.94
N PRO A 65 1.94 -10.32 2.27
CA PRO A 65 2.61 -11.61 2.22
C PRO A 65 3.24 -11.94 0.84
N PHE A 66 2.74 -11.34 -0.25
CA PHE A 66 3.31 -11.51 -1.60
C PHE A 66 4.48 -10.56 -1.90
N TYR A 67 4.92 -9.73 -0.95
CA TYR A 67 5.96 -8.74 -1.18
C TYR A 67 7.32 -9.40 -0.93
N GLN A 68 7.92 -9.97 -1.97
CA GLN A 68 9.16 -10.73 -1.86
C GLN A 68 10.31 -10.03 -2.58
N GLN A 69 11.48 -9.99 -1.94
CA GLN A 69 12.69 -9.41 -2.53
C GLN A 69 13.36 -10.38 -3.54
N GLU A 70 13.13 -11.68 -3.36
CA GLU A 70 13.65 -12.75 -4.19
C GLU A 70 12.51 -13.53 -4.84
N ASP A 71 12.81 -14.21 -5.95
CA ASP A 71 11.83 -15.03 -6.64
C ASP A 71 11.62 -16.36 -5.91
N VAL A 72 10.74 -16.34 -4.91
CA VAL A 72 10.47 -17.50 -4.05
C VAL A 72 9.14 -18.18 -4.36
N PHE A 73 8.20 -17.51 -5.04
CA PHE A 73 6.83 -18.01 -5.27
C PHE A 73 6.39 -18.09 -6.74
N SER A 74 7.28 -17.89 -7.73
CA SER A 74 6.90 -17.90 -9.16
C SER A 74 6.18 -19.19 -9.59
N ASN A 75 6.63 -20.35 -9.10
CA ASN A 75 6.02 -21.64 -9.40
C ASN A 75 4.60 -21.73 -8.82
N GLU A 76 4.41 -21.40 -7.55
CA GLU A 76 3.12 -21.45 -6.88
C GLU A 76 2.12 -20.44 -7.49
N MET A 77 2.60 -19.24 -7.83
CA MET A 77 1.78 -18.21 -8.49
C MET A 77 1.34 -18.62 -9.89
N THR A 78 2.24 -19.25 -10.66
CA THR A 78 1.93 -19.78 -11.99
C THR A 78 0.92 -20.92 -11.89
N GLU A 79 1.10 -21.83 -10.94
CA GLU A 79 0.17 -22.93 -10.72
C GLU A 79 -1.21 -22.43 -10.29
N TRP A 80 -1.28 -21.46 -9.36
CA TRP A 80 -2.55 -20.90 -8.90
C TRP A 80 -3.36 -20.29 -10.05
N THR A 81 -2.73 -19.41 -10.85
CA THR A 81 -3.39 -18.77 -12.00
C THR A 81 -3.76 -19.77 -13.10
N LYS A 82 -2.98 -20.84 -13.29
CA LYS A 82 -3.31 -21.92 -14.23
C LYS A 82 -4.50 -22.76 -13.76
N GLN A 83 -4.58 -23.08 -12.47
CA GLN A 83 -5.69 -23.85 -11.90
C GLN A 83 -6.97 -23.03 -11.73
N ARG A 84 -6.85 -21.69 -11.68
CA ARG A 84 -7.96 -20.75 -11.45
C ARG A 84 -7.92 -19.58 -12.46
N PRO A 85 -8.04 -19.83 -13.78
CA PRO A 85 -7.83 -18.81 -14.82
C PRO A 85 -8.90 -17.69 -14.85
N ASN A 86 -10.03 -17.89 -14.15
CA ASN A 86 -11.10 -16.91 -14.02
C ASN A 86 -11.17 -16.31 -12.61
N SER A 87 -10.12 -16.48 -11.80
CA SER A 87 -10.03 -15.89 -10.46
C SER A 87 -9.35 -14.52 -10.53
N TYR A 88 -10.12 -13.45 -10.33
CA TYR A 88 -9.55 -12.10 -10.29
C TYR A 88 -8.51 -11.97 -9.17
N VAL A 89 -8.71 -12.66 -8.05
CA VAL A 89 -7.80 -12.59 -6.89
C VAL A 89 -6.49 -13.33 -7.13
N ALA A 90 -6.51 -14.45 -7.86
CA ALA A 90 -5.29 -15.16 -8.25
C ALA A 90 -4.41 -14.28 -9.16
N HIS A 91 -5.04 -13.63 -10.15
CA HIS A 91 -4.36 -12.69 -11.04
C HIS A 91 -3.87 -11.44 -10.28
N LEU A 92 -4.70 -10.86 -9.41
CA LEU A 92 -4.30 -9.72 -8.57
C LEU A 92 -3.10 -10.05 -7.69
N ALA A 93 -3.09 -11.23 -7.04
CA ALA A 93 -2.00 -11.68 -6.19
C ALA A 93 -0.69 -11.85 -6.98
N ARG A 94 -0.74 -12.55 -8.13
CA ARG A 94 0.44 -12.72 -8.98
C ARG A 94 0.94 -11.39 -9.56
N GLY A 95 0.04 -10.52 -9.99
CA GLY A 95 0.40 -9.19 -10.47
C GLY A 95 1.06 -8.34 -9.40
N THR A 96 0.54 -8.39 -8.17
CA THR A 96 1.14 -7.72 -7.00
C THR A 96 2.53 -8.27 -6.68
N TYR A 97 2.70 -9.60 -6.71
CA TYR A 97 3.98 -10.27 -6.50
C TYR A 97 5.05 -9.79 -7.48
N TYR A 98 4.79 -9.87 -8.78
CA TYR A 98 5.79 -9.48 -9.79
C TYR A 98 6.08 -7.99 -9.80
N ARG A 99 5.08 -7.12 -9.56
CA ARG A 99 5.35 -5.69 -9.36
C ARG A 99 6.33 -5.47 -8.22
N LYS A 100 6.08 -6.08 -7.06
CA LYS A 100 6.95 -5.91 -5.88
C LYS A 100 8.34 -6.48 -6.10
N LEU A 101 8.45 -7.64 -6.74
CA LEU A 101 9.73 -8.26 -7.09
C LEU A 101 10.58 -7.33 -7.97
N GLY A 102 9.97 -6.74 -9.00
CA GLY A 102 10.63 -5.74 -9.85
C GLY A 102 11.07 -4.48 -9.08
N GLU A 103 10.18 -3.92 -8.26
CA GLU A 103 10.47 -2.73 -7.45
C GLU A 103 11.63 -2.94 -6.48
N PHE A 104 11.64 -4.08 -5.77
CA PHE A 104 12.70 -4.38 -4.81
C PHE A 104 14.05 -4.58 -5.50
N ARG A 105 14.07 -5.26 -6.67
CA ARG A 105 15.31 -5.42 -7.44
C ARG A 105 15.86 -4.08 -7.93
N ARG A 106 15.00 -3.14 -8.33
CA ARG A 106 15.43 -1.77 -8.71
C ARG A 106 16.00 -1.01 -7.51
N GLY A 107 15.37 -1.15 -6.34
CA GLY A 107 15.75 -0.47 -5.11
C GLY A 107 15.34 1.01 -5.10
N THR A 108 16.00 1.81 -4.27
CA THR A 108 15.66 3.22 -4.00
C THR A 108 16.67 4.23 -4.58
N ARG A 109 17.81 3.78 -5.11
CA ARG A 109 18.86 4.65 -5.68
C ARG A 109 18.34 5.54 -6.82
N TYR A 110 19.07 6.62 -7.08
CA TYR A 110 18.81 7.45 -8.25
C TYR A 110 18.97 6.64 -9.54
N MET A 111 18.27 7.05 -10.60
CA MET A 111 18.25 6.31 -11.86
C MET A 111 19.66 6.14 -12.45
N GLN A 112 20.49 7.18 -12.37
CA GLN A 112 21.89 7.17 -12.81
C GLN A 112 22.79 6.22 -12.00
N GLU A 113 22.39 5.86 -10.79
CA GLU A 113 23.11 4.96 -9.87
C GLU A 113 22.52 3.54 -9.84
N THR A 114 21.43 3.33 -10.58
CA THR A 114 20.73 2.05 -10.64
C THR A 114 21.35 1.20 -11.75
N PRO A 115 21.85 -0.01 -11.46
CA PRO A 115 22.38 -0.89 -12.50
C PRO A 115 21.35 -1.15 -13.60
N ALA A 116 21.74 -1.02 -14.87
CA ALA A 116 20.85 -1.22 -16.01
C ALA A 116 20.17 -2.61 -16.02
N ALA A 117 20.84 -3.64 -15.49
CA ALA A 117 20.27 -4.98 -15.35
C ALA A 117 19.08 -5.01 -14.37
N ASN A 118 19.14 -4.23 -13.27
CA ASN A 118 18.03 -4.14 -12.31
C ASN A 118 16.84 -3.38 -12.90
N VAL A 119 17.10 -2.35 -13.70
CA VAL A 119 16.06 -1.63 -14.45
C VAL A 119 15.38 -2.58 -15.43
N ARG A 120 16.15 -3.32 -16.23
CA ARG A 120 15.62 -4.28 -17.20
C ARG A 120 14.78 -5.36 -16.52
N PHE A 121 15.29 -5.94 -15.43
CA PHE A 121 14.56 -6.93 -14.65
C PHE A 121 13.23 -6.36 -14.13
N MET A 122 13.23 -5.15 -13.58
CA MET A 122 12.01 -4.48 -13.13
C MET A 122 11.00 -4.34 -14.27
N GLN A 123 11.43 -3.90 -15.45
CA GLN A 123 10.55 -3.77 -16.62
C GLN A 123 9.95 -5.13 -17.04
N GLU A 124 10.77 -6.18 -17.09
CA GLU A 124 10.30 -7.54 -17.40
C GLU A 124 9.24 -8.02 -16.40
N GLN A 125 9.46 -7.80 -15.09
CA GLN A 125 8.47 -8.17 -14.07
C GLN A 125 7.21 -7.31 -14.14
N PHE A 126 7.34 -6.03 -14.51
CA PHE A 126 6.20 -5.14 -14.71
C PHE A 126 5.32 -5.57 -15.88
N GLU A 127 5.88 -6.10 -16.97
CA GLU A 127 5.06 -6.63 -18.07
C GLU A 127 4.23 -7.85 -17.64
N ILE A 128 4.81 -8.76 -16.85
CA ILE A 128 4.07 -9.87 -16.25
C ILE A 128 2.97 -9.33 -15.34
N ALA A 129 3.33 -8.39 -14.46
CA ALA A 129 2.40 -7.79 -13.52
C ALA A 129 1.23 -7.10 -14.23
N LYS A 130 1.49 -6.25 -15.22
CA LYS A 130 0.44 -5.54 -15.98
C LYS A 130 -0.55 -6.52 -16.62
N LYS A 131 -0.06 -7.59 -17.26
CA LYS A 131 -0.93 -8.60 -17.87
C LYS A 131 -1.90 -9.20 -16.86
N ASP A 132 -1.42 -9.58 -15.69
CA ASP A 132 -2.27 -10.13 -14.63
C ASP A 132 -3.20 -9.09 -14.01
N LEU A 133 -2.72 -7.86 -13.77
CA LEU A 133 -3.52 -6.81 -13.18
C LEU A 133 -4.66 -6.36 -14.11
N TYR A 134 -4.41 -6.27 -15.42
CA TYR A 134 -5.47 -6.04 -16.40
C TYR A 134 -6.45 -7.21 -16.45
N LYS A 135 -5.98 -8.47 -16.42
CA LYS A 135 -6.87 -9.63 -16.33
C LYS A 135 -7.71 -9.63 -15.05
N ALA A 136 -7.14 -9.21 -13.92
CA ALA A 136 -7.88 -9.03 -12.67
C ALA A 136 -8.95 -7.93 -12.80
N LEU A 137 -8.67 -6.83 -13.51
CA LEU A 137 -9.65 -5.78 -13.79
C LEU A 137 -10.74 -6.21 -14.78
N ASP A 138 -10.42 -7.07 -15.75
CA ASP A 138 -11.44 -7.63 -16.65
C ASP A 138 -12.44 -8.49 -15.87
N LEU A 139 -11.95 -9.24 -14.87
CA LEU A 139 -12.76 -10.13 -14.03
C LEU A 139 -13.44 -9.40 -12.86
N ASN A 140 -12.81 -8.36 -12.30
CA ASN A 140 -13.37 -7.45 -11.31
C ASN A 140 -13.02 -5.99 -11.66
N PRO A 141 -13.90 -5.29 -12.42
CA PRO A 141 -13.64 -3.92 -12.87
C PRO A 141 -13.50 -2.87 -11.76
N ARG A 142 -13.89 -3.22 -10.53
CA ARG A 142 -13.80 -2.34 -9.38
C ARG A 142 -12.55 -2.57 -8.53
N SER A 143 -11.73 -3.59 -8.81
CA SER A 143 -10.60 -3.93 -7.92
C SER A 143 -9.66 -2.74 -7.69
N TYR A 144 -9.73 -2.20 -6.47
CA TYR A 144 -8.93 -1.06 -6.03
C TYR A 144 -7.43 -1.36 -6.09
N LEU A 145 -7.01 -2.51 -5.57
CA LEU A 145 -5.61 -2.89 -5.57
C LEU A 145 -5.08 -3.11 -6.99
N ALA A 146 -5.89 -3.62 -7.92
CA ALA A 146 -5.43 -3.77 -9.30
C ALA A 146 -5.10 -2.39 -9.92
N ILE A 147 -5.98 -1.39 -9.74
CA ILE A 147 -5.75 -0.02 -10.19
C ILE A 147 -4.52 0.59 -9.49
N LEU A 148 -4.38 0.41 -8.18
CA LEU A 148 -3.27 0.96 -7.40
C LEU A 148 -1.92 0.36 -7.85
N ASN A 149 -1.87 -0.95 -8.08
CA ASN A 149 -0.67 -1.62 -8.56
C ASN A 149 -0.29 -1.15 -9.98
N LEU A 150 -1.27 -0.99 -10.89
CA LEU A 150 -1.03 -0.45 -12.23
C LEU A 150 -0.56 1.01 -12.18
N LEU A 151 -1.13 1.83 -11.29
CA LEU A 151 -0.70 3.21 -11.08
C LEU A 151 0.77 3.25 -10.65
N ASN A 152 1.16 2.40 -9.70
CA ASN A 152 2.56 2.32 -9.25
C ASN A 152 3.51 1.92 -10.39
N ILE A 153 3.11 0.98 -11.24
CA ILE A 153 3.91 0.56 -12.40
C ILE A 153 4.08 1.73 -13.38
N THR A 154 2.98 2.38 -13.77
CA THR A 154 2.98 3.45 -14.77
C THR A 154 3.78 4.67 -14.32
N LEU A 155 3.60 5.11 -13.07
CA LEU A 155 4.43 6.16 -12.45
C LEU A 155 5.92 5.81 -12.49
N ARG A 156 6.27 4.54 -12.26
CA ARG A 156 7.67 4.08 -12.27
C ARG A 156 8.24 3.91 -13.68
N GLN A 157 7.39 3.66 -14.67
CA GLN A 157 7.75 3.60 -16.09
C GLN A 157 7.83 5.00 -16.73
N GLY A 158 7.37 6.05 -16.06
CA GLY A 158 7.29 7.40 -16.63
C GLY A 158 6.08 7.60 -17.55
N ASP A 159 5.11 6.68 -17.53
CA ASP A 159 3.90 6.72 -18.35
C ASP A 159 2.82 7.53 -17.63
N TYR A 160 2.95 8.85 -17.67
CA TYR A 160 2.10 9.76 -16.91
C TYR A 160 0.69 9.88 -17.48
N GLU A 161 0.52 9.71 -18.79
CA GLU A 161 -0.80 9.67 -19.42
C GLU A 161 -1.63 8.50 -18.87
N GLN A 162 -1.03 7.30 -18.82
CA GLN A 162 -1.72 6.14 -18.27
C GLN A 162 -1.91 6.28 -16.75
N ALA A 163 -0.94 6.85 -16.02
CA ALA A 163 -1.06 7.11 -14.59
C ALA A 163 -2.23 8.06 -14.28
N ASP A 164 -2.42 9.12 -15.07
CA ASP A 164 -3.54 10.06 -14.93
C ASP A 164 -4.89 9.37 -15.14
N GLU A 165 -4.96 8.48 -16.13
CA GLU A 165 -6.18 7.69 -16.37
C GLU A 165 -6.50 6.77 -15.19
N LEU A 166 -5.50 6.05 -14.68
CA LEU A 166 -5.66 5.14 -13.56
C LEU A 166 -6.06 5.88 -12.29
N LEU A 167 -5.44 7.05 -12.02
CA LEU A 167 -5.81 7.89 -10.90
C LEU A 167 -7.24 8.40 -11.03
N ARG A 168 -7.63 8.90 -12.21
CA ARG A 168 -9.01 9.35 -12.48
C ARG A 168 -10.02 8.23 -12.28
N ARG A 169 -9.71 7.01 -12.75
CA ARG A 169 -10.55 5.81 -12.52
C ARG A 169 -10.64 5.48 -11.03
N GLY A 170 -9.52 5.47 -10.32
CA GLY A 170 -9.44 5.24 -8.89
C GLY A 170 -10.25 6.26 -8.08
N ASN A 171 -10.11 7.56 -8.38
CA ASN A 171 -10.87 8.63 -7.74
C ASN A 171 -12.37 8.52 -8.02
N LYS A 172 -12.77 8.11 -9.22
CA LYS A 172 -14.20 7.91 -9.54
C LYS A 172 -14.81 6.75 -8.74
N LEU A 173 -14.09 5.64 -8.61
CA LEU A 173 -14.59 4.45 -7.88
C LEU A 173 -14.49 4.61 -6.36
N TYR A 174 -13.45 5.29 -5.90
CA TYR A 174 -13.06 5.45 -4.50
C TYR A 174 -12.68 6.91 -4.22
N PRO A 175 -13.65 7.84 -4.10
CA PRO A 175 -13.36 9.28 -3.98
C PRO A 175 -12.41 9.65 -2.85
N ARG A 176 -12.43 8.88 -1.75
CA ARG A 176 -11.59 9.09 -0.56
C ARG A 176 -10.21 8.42 -0.62
N ASN A 177 -9.84 7.79 -1.73
CA ASN A 177 -8.57 7.05 -1.79
C ASN A 177 -7.38 7.96 -1.49
N ILE A 178 -6.61 7.67 -0.45
CA ILE A 178 -5.43 8.46 -0.09
C ILE A 178 -4.14 7.78 -0.55
N LEU A 179 -4.11 6.45 -0.69
CA LEU A 179 -2.88 5.77 -1.10
C LEU A 179 -2.54 6.07 -2.57
N MET A 180 -3.49 6.00 -3.51
CA MET A 180 -3.18 6.32 -4.91
C MET A 180 -2.79 7.80 -5.05
N ARG A 181 -3.49 8.70 -4.35
CA ARG A 181 -3.15 10.12 -4.32
C ARG A 181 -1.76 10.37 -3.73
N GLY A 182 -1.39 9.70 -2.65
CA GLY A 182 -0.06 9.78 -2.06
C GLY A 182 1.04 9.26 -3.00
N ARG A 183 0.78 8.17 -3.73
CA ARG A 183 1.70 7.65 -4.77
C ARG A 183 1.90 8.66 -5.90
N TYR A 184 0.81 9.24 -6.38
CA TYR A 184 0.84 10.25 -7.43
C TYR A 184 1.50 11.56 -6.95
N MET A 185 1.25 11.97 -5.71
CA MET A 185 1.83 13.18 -5.12
C MET A 185 3.37 13.16 -5.11
N VAL A 186 3.98 12.00 -4.83
CA VAL A 186 5.45 11.85 -4.91
C VAL A 186 5.96 12.10 -6.33
N HIS A 187 5.20 11.71 -7.35
CA HIS A 187 5.61 11.94 -8.73
C HIS A 187 5.50 13.44 -9.13
N LEU A 188 4.71 14.24 -8.42
CA LEU A 188 4.64 15.69 -8.63
C LEU A 188 5.81 16.48 -8.02
N GLN A 189 6.73 15.82 -7.33
CA GLN A 189 7.93 16.49 -6.78
C GLN A 189 8.78 17.07 -7.93
N PRO A 190 9.45 18.23 -7.74
CA PRO A 190 10.24 18.89 -8.77
C PRO A 190 11.29 18.00 -9.44
N ARG A 191 11.92 17.10 -8.66
CA ARG A 191 12.94 16.15 -9.14
C ARG A 191 12.43 15.16 -10.20
N TRP A 192 11.11 15.00 -10.33
CA TRP A 192 10.45 14.14 -11.32
C TRP A 192 9.78 14.92 -12.45
N GLY A 193 10.03 16.23 -12.56
CA GLY A 193 9.46 17.11 -13.57
C GLY A 193 8.16 17.82 -13.15
N GLY A 194 7.72 17.63 -11.90
CA GLY A 194 6.60 18.37 -11.32
C GLY A 194 7.01 19.72 -10.72
N SER A 195 6.22 20.23 -9.79
CA SER A 195 6.52 21.46 -9.04
C SER A 195 5.72 21.54 -7.74
N TYR A 196 6.16 22.38 -6.79
CA TYR A 196 5.40 22.59 -5.55
C TYR A 196 4.03 23.23 -5.82
N GLU A 197 3.90 24.04 -6.87
CA GLU A 197 2.62 24.60 -7.32
C GLU A 197 1.69 23.51 -7.87
N ALA A 198 2.24 22.54 -8.62
CA ALA A 198 1.49 21.38 -9.10
C ALA A 198 1.01 20.51 -7.93
N MET A 199 1.88 20.28 -6.94
CA MET A 199 1.53 19.61 -5.68
C MET A 199 0.41 20.34 -4.93
N ASP A 200 0.48 21.67 -4.82
CA ASP A 200 -0.57 22.47 -4.18
C ASP A 200 -1.89 22.45 -4.97
N ALA A 201 -1.82 22.49 -6.30
CA ALA A 201 -2.99 22.32 -7.15
C ALA A 201 -3.63 20.93 -6.95
N PHE A 202 -2.81 19.89 -6.80
CA PHE A 202 -3.28 18.54 -6.56
C PHE A 202 -3.98 18.38 -5.19
N VAL A 203 -3.46 19.01 -4.14
CA VAL A 203 -4.12 19.06 -2.82
C VAL A 203 -5.48 19.77 -2.91
N ARG A 204 -5.54 20.94 -3.59
CA ARG A 204 -6.80 21.68 -3.80
C ARG A 204 -7.81 20.83 -4.58
N LYS A 205 -7.37 20.16 -5.64
CA LYS A 205 -8.23 19.26 -6.43
C LYS A 205 -8.75 18.10 -5.57
N SER A 206 -7.89 17.46 -4.79
CA SER A 206 -8.27 16.34 -3.93
C SER A 206 -9.31 16.74 -2.88
N ARG A 207 -9.23 17.98 -2.35
CA ARG A 207 -10.26 18.57 -1.50
C ARG A 207 -11.61 18.68 -2.20
N VAL A 208 -11.62 19.21 -3.43
CA VAL A 208 -12.84 19.33 -4.26
C VAL A 208 -13.43 17.95 -4.57
N ASP A 209 -12.58 16.94 -4.78
CA ASP A 209 -12.99 15.56 -5.03
C ASP A 209 -13.52 14.85 -3.75
N GLY A 210 -13.59 15.53 -2.61
CA GLY A 210 -14.22 15.03 -1.38
C GLY A 210 -13.30 14.29 -0.41
N VAL A 211 -11.98 14.44 -0.55
CA VAL A 211 -11.01 13.89 0.42
C VAL A 211 -11.05 14.72 1.72
N PRO A 212 -11.24 14.10 2.89
CA PRO A 212 -11.26 14.79 4.18
C PRO A 212 -9.94 15.50 4.50
N ASP A 213 -10.01 16.59 5.26
CA ASP A 213 -8.84 17.39 5.65
C ASP A 213 -7.77 16.60 6.40
N THR A 214 -8.20 15.63 7.23
CA THR A 214 -7.29 14.71 7.92
C THR A 214 -6.43 13.90 6.95
N ASP A 215 -7.01 13.47 5.82
CA ASP A 215 -6.30 12.71 4.79
C ASP A 215 -5.48 13.67 3.89
N LEU A 216 -5.95 14.90 3.68
CA LEU A 216 -5.20 15.92 2.91
C LEU A 216 -3.91 16.36 3.63
N ASN A 217 -3.89 16.36 4.96
CA ASN A 217 -2.68 16.65 5.73
C ASN A 217 -1.52 15.74 5.32
N LEU A 218 -1.81 14.50 4.92
CA LEU A 218 -0.79 13.59 4.43
C LEU A 218 -0.17 14.06 3.11
N LEU A 219 -0.98 14.54 2.17
CA LEU A 219 -0.46 15.07 0.90
C LEU A 219 0.41 16.32 1.13
N VAL A 220 -0.02 17.18 2.06
CA VAL A 220 0.78 18.34 2.47
C VAL A 220 2.08 17.91 3.15
N ALA A 221 2.05 16.89 3.99
CA ALA A 221 3.24 16.35 4.64
C ALA A 221 4.25 15.79 3.61
N ILE A 222 3.79 15.09 2.57
CA ILE A 222 4.66 14.63 1.46
C ILE A 222 5.35 15.81 0.76
N LYS A 223 4.62 16.90 0.52
CA LYS A 223 5.22 18.11 -0.07
C LYS A 223 6.31 18.70 0.84
N LEU A 224 6.03 18.82 2.14
CA LEU A 224 6.95 19.39 3.11
C LEU A 224 8.18 18.49 3.33
N GLU A 225 8.01 17.18 3.28
CA GLU A 225 9.12 16.23 3.29
C GLU A 225 10.06 16.45 2.10
N ASP A 226 9.52 16.61 0.89
CA ASP A 226 10.32 16.90 -0.30
C ASP A 226 11.03 18.27 -0.26
N ILE A 227 10.37 19.31 0.29
CA ILE A 227 10.99 20.63 0.52
C ILE A 227 12.12 20.50 1.54
N GLY A 228 11.88 19.75 2.62
CA GLY A 228 12.88 19.51 3.66
C GLY A 228 14.11 18.80 3.09
N PHE A 229 13.90 17.72 2.34
CA PHE A 229 14.94 16.98 1.64
C PHE A 229 15.73 17.88 0.70
N THR A 230 15.02 18.65 -0.13
CA THR A 230 15.69 19.54 -1.07
C THR A 230 16.51 20.60 -0.34
N SER A 231 16.01 21.15 0.78
CA SER A 231 16.75 22.13 1.58
C SER A 231 18.01 21.54 2.20
N GLU A 232 17.92 20.30 2.70
CA GLU A 232 19.05 19.54 3.24
C GLU A 232 20.14 19.32 2.19
N GLU A 233 19.79 18.87 0.98
CA GLU A 233 20.74 18.66 -0.12
C GLU A 233 21.47 19.96 -0.52
N HIS A 234 20.82 21.12 -0.33
CA HIS A 234 21.42 22.44 -0.57
C HIS A 234 22.16 23.03 0.66
N GLY A 235 22.20 22.31 1.78
CA GLY A 235 22.87 22.74 3.02
C GLY A 235 22.08 23.75 3.86
N ASP A 236 20.82 24.04 3.53
CA ASP A 236 19.93 24.87 4.35
C ASP A 236 19.23 24.02 5.41
N PHE A 237 19.98 23.69 6.47
CA PHE A 237 19.51 22.84 7.55
C PHE A 237 18.40 23.47 8.39
N ASP A 238 18.31 24.80 8.46
CA ASP A 238 17.24 25.50 9.18
C ASP A 238 15.91 25.33 8.45
N SER A 239 15.89 25.53 7.13
CA SER A 239 14.72 25.24 6.31
C SER A 239 14.38 23.75 6.30
N ALA A 240 15.38 22.86 6.25
CA ALA A 240 15.16 21.41 6.33
C ALA A 240 14.43 21.03 7.62
N ARG A 241 14.98 21.41 8.78
CA ARG A 241 14.40 21.15 10.10
C ARG A 241 12.98 21.69 10.21
N LYS A 242 12.75 22.94 9.78
CA LYS A 242 11.42 23.58 9.81
C LYS A 242 10.39 22.78 9.02
N ASN A 243 10.74 22.31 7.83
CA ASN A 243 9.80 21.59 6.98
C ASN A 243 9.59 20.15 7.44
N TYR A 244 10.63 19.45 7.89
CA TYR A 244 10.51 18.11 8.48
C TYR A 244 9.62 18.10 9.73
N LEU A 245 9.82 19.03 10.66
CA LEU A 245 8.97 19.13 11.85
C LEU A 245 7.50 19.37 11.50
N LYS A 246 7.22 20.21 10.50
CA LYS A 246 5.85 20.44 10.02
C LYS A 246 5.26 19.21 9.33
N ALA A 247 6.06 18.50 8.52
CA ALA A 247 5.63 17.26 7.87
C ALA A 247 5.24 16.22 8.92
N LEU A 248 6.10 16.02 9.92
CA LEU A 248 5.85 15.10 11.04
C LEU A 248 4.58 15.47 11.81
N ALA A 249 4.41 16.75 12.16
CA ALA A 249 3.24 17.24 12.88
C ALA A 249 1.93 17.02 12.09
N LEU A 250 1.93 17.27 10.78
CA LEU A 250 0.75 17.04 9.94
C LEU A 250 0.45 15.55 9.71
N SER A 251 1.48 14.70 9.76
CA SER A 251 1.34 13.25 9.60
C SER A 251 1.08 12.48 10.90
N SER A 252 1.02 13.13 12.07
CA SER A 252 0.97 12.45 13.38
C SER A 252 -0.23 11.52 13.53
N ASP A 253 -1.34 11.89 12.90
CA ASP A 253 -2.62 11.18 12.99
C ASP A 253 -2.84 10.22 11.81
N THR A 254 -1.87 10.13 10.90
CA THR A 254 -1.94 9.22 9.75
C THR A 254 -1.60 7.79 10.17
N ASP A 255 -2.16 6.81 9.45
CA ASP A 255 -1.89 5.40 9.76
C ASP A 255 -0.38 5.12 9.72
N ARG A 256 0.17 4.60 10.82
CA ARG A 256 1.62 4.36 10.99
C ARG A 256 2.19 3.42 9.95
N ARG A 257 1.37 2.60 9.28
CA ARG A 257 1.79 1.75 8.15
C ARG A 257 2.26 2.56 6.94
N PHE A 258 1.95 3.85 6.88
CA PHE A 258 2.27 4.76 5.77
C PHE A 258 3.50 5.65 6.03
N VAL A 259 3.77 6.01 7.28
CA VAL A 259 4.89 6.89 7.68
C VAL A 259 6.23 6.43 7.08
N PRO A 260 6.59 5.13 7.10
CA PRO A 260 7.87 4.66 6.56
C PRO A 260 8.03 4.84 5.04
N VAL A 261 6.93 5.11 4.31
CA VAL A 261 6.96 5.15 2.84
C VAL A 261 7.16 6.55 2.29
N HIS A 262 6.79 7.57 3.06
CA HIS A 262 6.78 8.96 2.57
C HIS A 262 7.35 10.00 3.54
N ILE A 263 7.43 9.69 4.84
CA ILE A 263 7.85 10.66 5.87
C ILE A 263 9.08 10.12 6.63
N LEU A 264 9.60 8.94 6.23
CA LEU A 264 10.69 8.25 6.94
C LEU A 264 11.95 9.09 7.03
N HIS A 265 12.31 9.79 5.96
CA HIS A 265 13.51 10.61 5.92
C HIS A 265 13.43 11.73 6.95
N ALA A 266 12.31 12.45 7.00
CA ALA A 266 12.05 13.47 8.02
C ALA A 266 12.14 12.91 9.45
N ALA A 267 11.61 11.70 9.68
CA ALA A 267 11.63 11.04 10.99
C ALA A 267 13.06 10.64 11.42
N ASP A 268 13.82 9.98 10.54
CA ASP A 268 15.21 9.59 10.82
C ASP A 268 16.10 10.82 11.02
N TRP A 269 15.97 11.82 10.17
CA TRP A 269 16.71 13.07 10.27
C TRP A 269 16.42 13.79 11.60
N CYS A 270 15.14 14.00 11.94
CA CYS A 270 14.81 14.70 13.18
C CYS A 270 15.20 13.93 14.44
N SER A 271 15.20 12.60 14.40
CA SER A 271 15.67 11.79 15.55
C SER A 271 17.14 12.06 15.92
N ARG A 272 17.93 12.61 14.98
CA ARG A 272 19.34 12.92 15.15
C ARG A 272 19.63 14.41 15.35
N TYR A 273 18.76 15.29 14.84
CA TYR A 273 19.08 16.71 14.66
C TYR A 273 18.03 17.73 15.20
N CYS A 274 16.88 17.31 15.76
CA CYS A 274 15.76 18.22 16.12
C CYS A 274 15.61 18.64 17.60
#